data_AF-A0A3D3PJS9-F1
#
_entry.id   AF-A0A3D3PJS9-F1
#
_cell.length_a   1.000
_cell.length_b   1.000
_cell.length_c   1.000
_cell.angle_alpha   90.00
_cell.angle_beta   90.00
_cell.angle_gamma   90.00
#
_symmetry.space_group_name_H-M   'P 1'
#
loop_
_entity.id
_entity.type
_entity.pdbx_description
1 polymer ?
#
loop_
_entity_poly.entity_id
_entity_poly.type
_entity_poly.pdbx_seq_one_letter_code
_entity_poly.pdbx_strand_id
1 'polypeptide(L)'
;MLACGLVASCALSFSADRREQHEERANFARRTEFRGAALQQGMTNAIDALQVVNRLFVINGNISRDQFHSFTQPLRARYPYIEAFVFQRLVSSEERPAFEARMGSRFPGFTIDDIVDGKRVVSGAKNRYRVVDYVEPMEQG
;
A
#
# COMPACT_ATOMS: atom_id res chain seq x y z
N MET A 1 14.98 50.57 44.77
CA MET A 1 14.20 50.52 43.50
C MET A 1 14.77 49.57 42.45
N LEU A 2 16.10 49.38 42.34
CA LEU A 2 16.70 48.45 41.37
C LEU A 2 16.39 46.96 41.63
N ALA A 3 16.35 46.54 42.90
CA ALA A 3 16.06 45.15 43.27
C ALA A 3 14.64 44.71 42.87
N CYS A 4 13.65 45.60 42.99
CA CYS A 4 12.27 45.31 42.60
C CYS A 4 12.12 45.14 41.08
N GLY A 5 12.85 45.93 40.29
CA GLY A 5 12.87 45.78 38.83
C GLY A 5 13.48 44.44 38.40
N LEU A 6 14.57 44.03 39.05
CA LEU A 6 15.25 42.76 38.75
C LEU A 6 14.37 41.54 39.07
N VAL A 7 13.68 41.56 40.21
CA VAL A 7 12.73 40.49 40.59
C VAL A 7 11.55 40.43 39.62
N ALA A 8 11.00 41.58 39.22
CA ALA A 8 9.90 41.64 38.26
C ALA A 8 10.33 41.13 36.87
N SER A 9 11.52 41.50 36.38
CA SER A 9 12.06 41.00 35.12
C SER A 9 12.34 39.49 35.17
N CYS A 10 12.97 38.99 36.23
CA CYS A 10 13.21 37.55 36.39
C CYS A 10 11.90 36.75 36.46
N ALA A 11 10.88 37.26 37.16
CA ALA A 11 9.57 36.62 37.25
C ALA A 11 8.85 36.58 35.89
N LEU A 12 8.93 37.67 35.10
CA LEU A 12 8.35 37.72 33.77
C LEU A 12 9.05 36.77 32.80
N SER A 13 10.39 36.71 32.81
CA SER A 13 11.15 35.77 31.97
C SER A 13 10.84 34.31 32.33
N PHE A 14 10.82 33.94 33.62
CA PHE A 14 10.43 32.59 34.03
C PHE A 14 9.00 32.23 33.64
N SER A 15 8.08 33.19 33.68
CA SER A 15 6.69 32.96 33.31
C SER A 15 6.48 32.90 31.80
N ALA A 16 7.32 33.57 31.00
CA ALA A 16 7.34 33.49 29.55
C ALA A 16 7.94 32.15 29.08
N ASP A 17 9.08 31.74 29.65
CA ASP A 17 9.75 30.47 29.34
C ASP A 17 8.84 29.25 29.62
N ARG A 18 8.04 29.31 30.69
CA ARG A 18 7.07 28.25 30.99
C ARG A 18 5.96 28.17 29.95
N ARG A 19 5.53 29.29 29.36
CA ARG A 19 4.47 29.30 28.34
C ARG A 19 4.96 28.70 27.03
N GLU A 20 6.17 29.09 26.61
CA GLU A 20 6.78 28.60 25.38
C GLU A 20 7.01 27.08 25.42
N GLN A 21 7.49 26.54 26.55
CA GLN A 21 7.68 25.10 26.71
C GLN A 21 6.36 24.29 26.70
N HIS A 22 5.25 24.86 27.21
CA HIS A 22 3.95 24.20 27.17
C HIS A 22 3.34 24.22 25.76
N GLU A 23 3.52 25.31 25.02
CA GLU A 23 3.07 25.44 23.63
C GLU A 23 3.86 24.52 22.68
N GLU A 24 5.18 24.42 22.86
CA GLU A 24 6.01 23.51 22.06
C GLU A 24 5.65 22.04 22.27
N ARG A 25 5.44 21.62 23.52
CA ARG A 25 5.01 20.24 23.85
C ARG A 25 3.62 19.94 23.32
N ALA A 26 2.68 20.89 23.44
CA ALA A 26 1.33 20.74 22.90
C ALA A 26 1.36 20.64 21.36
N ASN A 27 2.18 21.44 20.69
CA ASN A 27 2.34 21.39 19.23
C ASN A 27 3.09 20.15 18.76
N PHE A 28 4.03 19.61 19.55
CA PHE A 28 4.70 18.34 19.25
C PHE A 28 3.75 17.13 19.43
N ALA A 29 2.96 17.11 20.50
CA ALA A 29 1.93 16.09 20.73
C ALA A 29 0.89 16.09 19.60
N ARG A 30 0.37 17.28 19.24
CA ARG A 30 -0.60 17.46 18.15
C ARG A 30 -0.03 17.02 16.79
N ARG A 31 1.25 17.29 16.53
CA ARG A 31 1.95 16.86 15.30
C ARG A 31 2.20 15.34 15.26
N THR A 32 2.46 14.72 16.40
CA THR A 32 2.68 13.27 16.48
C THR A 32 1.36 12.50 16.32
N GLU A 33 0.28 12.98 16.95
CA GLU A 33 -1.07 12.43 16.79
C GLU A 33 -1.58 12.58 15.35
N PHE A 34 -1.37 13.74 14.73
CA PHE A 34 -1.79 13.98 13.35
C PHE A 34 -1.06 13.06 12.35
N ARG A 35 0.22 12.79 12.58
CA ARG A 35 1.01 11.87 11.74
C ARG A 35 0.56 10.43 11.91
N GLY A 36 0.29 9.99 13.15
CA GLY A 36 -0.24 8.66 13.42
C GLY A 36 -1.62 8.43 12.77
N ALA A 37 -2.52 9.41 12.93
CA ALA A 37 -3.84 9.37 12.32
C ALA A 37 -3.78 9.36 10.79
N ALA A 38 -2.90 10.15 10.17
CA ALA A 38 -2.74 10.16 8.72
C ALA A 38 -2.21 8.82 8.16
N LEU A 39 -1.26 8.19 8.87
CA LEU A 39 -0.77 6.87 8.50
C LEU A 39 -1.86 5.80 8.61
N GLN A 40 -2.57 5.78 9.75
CA GLN A 40 -3.66 4.85 9.97
C GLN A 40 -4.78 5.02 8.92
N GLN A 41 -5.12 6.27 8.58
CA GLN A 41 -6.07 6.57 7.53
C GLN A 41 -5.56 6.11 6.15
N GLY A 42 -4.28 6.33 5.85
CA GLY A 42 -3.65 5.85 4.61
C GLY A 42 -3.71 4.33 4.47
N MET A 43 -3.49 3.59 5.56
CA MET A 43 -3.61 2.13 5.60
C MET A 43 -5.05 1.67 5.39
N THR A 44 -6.02 2.27 6.09
CA THR A 44 -7.46 1.97 5.90
C THR A 44 -7.88 2.20 4.45
N ASN A 45 -7.48 3.32 3.87
CA ASN A 45 -7.78 3.64 2.48
C ASN A 45 -7.19 2.62 1.49
N ALA A 46 -5.98 2.11 1.76
CA ALA A 46 -5.36 1.07 0.94
C ALA A 46 -6.13 -0.26 1.03
N ILE A 47 -6.58 -0.64 2.24
CA ILE A 47 -7.41 -1.83 2.45
C ILE A 47 -8.74 -1.68 1.68
N ASP A 48 -9.39 -0.53 1.76
CA ASP A 48 -10.64 -0.28 1.05
C ASP A 48 -10.47 -0.39 -0.48
N ALA A 49 -9.36 0.15 -1.02
CA ALA A 49 -9.04 0.02 -2.43
C ALA A 49 -8.87 -1.47 -2.84
N LEU A 50 -8.18 -2.27 -2.02
CA LEU A 50 -8.02 -3.71 -2.26
C LEU A 50 -9.35 -4.46 -2.22
N GLN A 51 -10.24 -4.11 -1.29
CA GLN A 51 -11.58 -4.72 -1.21
C GLN A 51 -12.42 -4.39 -2.46
N VAL A 52 -12.34 -3.16 -2.95
CA VAL A 52 -13.04 -2.71 -4.16
C VAL A 52 -12.55 -3.46 -5.40
N VAL A 53 -11.23 -3.62 -5.55
CA VAL A 53 -10.63 -4.42 -6.63
C VAL A 53 -11.05 -5.90 -6.52
N ASN A 54 -11.08 -6.46 -5.32
CA ASN A 54 -11.51 -7.85 -5.12
C ASN A 54 -12.97 -8.07 -5.55
N ARG A 55 -13.88 -7.16 -5.18
CA ARG A 55 -15.31 -7.25 -5.57
C ARG A 55 -15.51 -7.27 -7.09
N LEU A 56 -14.66 -6.57 -7.84
CA LEU A 56 -14.73 -6.55 -9.31
C LEU A 56 -14.64 -7.99 -9.88
N PHE A 57 -13.72 -8.80 -9.35
CA PHE A 57 -13.51 -10.19 -9.77
C PHE A 57 -14.62 -11.13 -9.29
N VAL A 58 -15.15 -10.90 -8.08
CA VAL A 58 -16.27 -11.70 -7.54
C VAL A 58 -17.54 -11.55 -8.39
N ILE A 59 -17.81 -10.35 -8.90
CA ILE A 59 -19.05 -10.05 -9.64
C ILE A 59 -18.96 -10.45 -11.12
N ASN A 60 -17.81 -10.19 -11.77
CA ASN A 60 -17.71 -10.34 -13.23
C ASN A 60 -17.07 -11.65 -13.69
N GLY A 61 -16.45 -12.43 -12.78
CA GLY A 61 -15.88 -13.77 -13.02
C GLY A 61 -14.66 -13.80 -13.95
N ASN A 62 -14.68 -13.07 -15.06
CA ASN A 62 -13.62 -12.94 -16.03
C ASN A 62 -13.46 -11.47 -16.44
N ILE A 63 -12.38 -10.83 -16.00
CA ILE A 63 -12.06 -9.43 -16.27
C ILE A 63 -10.93 -9.40 -17.30
N SER A 64 -11.02 -8.54 -18.31
CA SER A 64 -9.89 -8.33 -19.22
C SER A 64 -8.78 -7.50 -18.56
N ARG A 65 -7.54 -7.63 -19.02
CA ARG A 65 -6.44 -6.78 -18.52
C ARG A 65 -6.74 -5.29 -18.69
N ASP A 66 -7.38 -4.88 -19.79
CA ASP A 66 -7.76 -3.48 -20.05
C ASP A 66 -8.83 -2.98 -19.06
N GLN A 67 -9.76 -3.84 -18.66
CA GLN A 67 -10.74 -3.52 -17.61
C GLN A 67 -10.06 -3.36 -16.25
N PHE A 68 -9.12 -4.25 -15.91
CA PHE A 68 -8.33 -4.13 -14.67
C PHE A 68 -7.47 -2.85 -14.67
N HIS A 69 -6.83 -2.53 -15.79
CA HIS A 69 -6.09 -1.28 -15.97
C HIS A 69 -6.99 -0.05 -15.76
N SER A 70 -8.11 0.02 -16.48
CA SER A 70 -9.06 1.14 -16.38
C SER A 70 -9.62 1.31 -14.97
N PHE A 71 -9.84 0.21 -14.26
CA PHE A 71 -10.35 0.23 -12.89
C PHE A 71 -9.32 0.67 -11.85
N THR A 72 -8.06 0.26 -12.02
CA THR A 72 -6.98 0.58 -11.07
C THR A 72 -6.39 1.97 -11.29
N GLN A 73 -6.47 2.51 -12.52
CA GLN A 73 -5.97 3.85 -12.86
C GLN A 73 -6.45 4.98 -11.92
N PRO A 74 -7.75 5.18 -11.65
CA PRO A 74 -8.21 6.23 -10.74
C PRO A 74 -7.77 5.99 -9.28
N LEU A 75 -7.64 4.74 -8.84
CA LEU A 75 -7.17 4.40 -7.50
C LEU A 75 -5.69 4.76 -7.32
N ARG A 76 -4.86 4.51 -8.35
CA ARG A 76 -3.44 4.92 -8.34
C ARG A 76 -3.28 6.43 -8.31
N ALA A 77 -4.09 7.17 -9.08
CA ALA A 77 -4.07 8.62 -9.06
C ALA A 77 -4.46 9.18 -7.68
N ARG A 78 -5.40 8.52 -6.99
CA ARG A 78 -5.87 8.92 -5.65
C ARG A 78 -4.90 8.52 -4.53
N TYR A 79 -4.19 7.41 -4.69
CA TYR A 79 -3.27 6.84 -3.69
C TYR A 79 -1.87 6.65 -4.29
N PRO A 80 -1.10 7.74 -4.49
CA PRO A 80 0.19 7.70 -5.20
C PRO A 80 1.28 6.90 -4.45
N TYR A 81 1.05 6.56 -3.19
CA TYR A 81 1.91 5.70 -2.39
C TYR A 81 1.74 4.20 -2.68
N ILE A 82 0.74 3.82 -3.48
CA ILE A 82 0.56 2.43 -3.93
C ILE A 82 1.44 2.20 -5.17
N GLU A 83 2.47 1.37 -5.00
CA GLU A 83 3.41 1.02 -6.08
C GLU A 83 2.72 0.24 -7.20
N ALA A 84 2.00 -0.83 -6.86
CA ALA A 84 1.26 -1.62 -7.81
C ALA A 84 0.01 -2.28 -7.18
N PHE A 85 -1.02 -2.46 -8.00
CA PHE A 85 -2.15 -3.33 -7.72
C PHE A 85 -1.91 -4.70 -8.36
N VAL A 86 -1.88 -5.74 -7.53
CA VAL A 86 -1.63 -7.11 -7.97
C VAL A 86 -2.84 -7.99 -7.66
N PHE A 87 -3.32 -8.72 -8.65
CA PHE A 87 -4.33 -9.76 -8.45
C PHE A 87 -3.67 -11.14 -8.54
N GLN A 88 -3.78 -11.89 -7.45
CA GLN A 88 -3.33 -13.28 -7.37
C GLN A 88 -4.51 -14.23 -7.56
N ARG A 89 -4.39 -15.13 -8.54
CA ARG A 89 -5.36 -16.22 -8.76
C ARG A 89 -4.89 -17.48 -8.06
N LEU A 90 -5.82 -18.18 -7.43
CA LEU A 90 -5.61 -19.57 -7.03
C LEU A 90 -5.94 -20.47 -8.23
N VAL A 91 -4.97 -21.29 -8.62
CA VAL A 91 -5.07 -22.24 -9.74
C VAL A 91 -4.85 -23.64 -9.18
N SER A 92 -5.76 -24.57 -9.43
CA SER A 92 -5.60 -25.97 -9.02
C SER A 92 -4.57 -26.70 -9.90
N SER A 93 -4.14 -27.89 -9.45
CA SER A 93 -3.31 -28.78 -10.28
C SER A 93 -3.95 -29.08 -11.64
N GLU A 94 -5.28 -29.27 -11.65
CA GLU A 94 -6.05 -29.60 -12.85
C GLU A 94 -6.21 -28.40 -13.79
N GLU A 95 -6.28 -27.18 -13.24
CA GLU A 95 -6.42 -25.94 -14.00
C GLU A 95 -5.10 -25.44 -14.59
N ARG A 96 -3.95 -25.88 -14.06
CA ARG A 96 -2.62 -25.39 -14.45
C ARG A 96 -2.37 -25.45 -15.97
N PRO A 97 -2.59 -26.57 -16.68
CA PRO A 97 -2.30 -26.64 -18.12
C PRO A 97 -3.14 -25.62 -18.92
N ALA A 98 -4.43 -25.49 -18.59
CA ALA A 98 -5.31 -24.53 -19.25
C ALA A 98 -4.94 -23.08 -18.91
N PHE A 99 -4.50 -22.82 -17.67
CA PHE A 99 -4.01 -21.52 -17.25
C PHE A 99 -2.73 -21.12 -18.01
N GLU A 100 -1.73 -21.99 -18.04
CA GLU A 100 -0.46 -21.76 -18.74
C GLU A 100 -0.67 -21.59 -20.24
N ALA A 101 -1.53 -22.39 -20.87
CA ALA A 101 -1.87 -22.24 -22.29
C ALA A 101 -2.54 -20.89 -22.61
N ARG A 102 -3.50 -20.46 -21.78
CA ARG A 102 -4.16 -19.15 -21.95
C ARG A 102 -3.17 -18.00 -21.81
N MET A 103 -2.25 -18.10 -20.85
CA MET A 103 -1.20 -17.10 -20.63
C MET A 103 -0.15 -17.13 -21.76
N GLY A 104 0.14 -18.31 -22.29
CA GLY A 104 1.06 -18.54 -23.41
C GLY A 104 0.72 -17.75 -24.67
N SER A 105 -0.57 -17.52 -24.93
CA SER A 105 -1.03 -16.68 -26.05
C SER A 105 -0.53 -15.24 -25.98
N ARG A 106 -0.25 -14.73 -24.77
CA ARG A 106 0.27 -13.37 -24.54
C ARG A 106 1.74 -13.35 -24.14
N PHE A 107 2.18 -14.37 -23.41
CA PHE A 107 3.53 -14.51 -22.89
C PHE A 107 4.07 -15.87 -23.37
N PRO A 108 4.68 -15.93 -24.57
CA PRO A 108 5.20 -17.18 -25.11
C PRO A 108 6.16 -17.86 -24.12
N GLY A 109 5.95 -19.16 -23.87
CA GLY A 109 6.75 -19.92 -22.90
C GLY A 109 6.38 -19.67 -21.43
N PHE A 110 5.25 -19.02 -21.15
CA PHE A 110 4.78 -18.83 -19.78
C PHE A 110 4.58 -20.17 -19.05
N THR A 111 5.18 -20.26 -17.87
CA THR A 111 5.00 -21.36 -16.91
C THR A 111 4.75 -20.78 -15.54
N ILE A 112 3.98 -21.47 -14.70
CA ILE A 112 3.89 -21.12 -13.28
C ILE A 112 5.26 -21.36 -12.64
N ASP A 113 5.75 -20.33 -11.97
CA ASP A 113 7.05 -20.27 -11.33
C ASP A 113 6.96 -20.13 -9.81
N ASP A 114 7.99 -20.62 -9.14
CA ASP A 114 8.29 -20.33 -7.75
C ASP A 114 9.56 -19.48 -7.66
N ILE A 115 9.70 -18.77 -6.55
CA ILE A 115 10.98 -18.18 -6.15
C ILE A 115 11.61 -19.11 -5.12
N VAL A 116 12.74 -19.72 -5.49
CA VAL A 116 13.57 -20.56 -4.61
C VAL A 116 14.96 -19.96 -4.56
N ASP A 117 15.45 -19.64 -3.35
CA ASP A 117 16.73 -18.97 -3.12
C ASP A 117 16.90 -17.68 -3.96
N GLY A 118 15.82 -16.91 -4.09
CA GLY A 118 15.79 -15.68 -4.88
C GLY A 118 15.79 -15.87 -6.40
N LYS A 119 15.80 -17.11 -6.89
CA LYS A 119 15.77 -17.43 -8.32
C LYS A 119 14.39 -17.92 -8.74
N ARG A 120 13.96 -17.47 -9.91
CA ARG A 120 12.77 -17.97 -10.59
C ARG A 120 13.03 -19.39 -11.11
N VAL A 121 12.23 -20.34 -10.64
CA VAL A 121 12.27 -21.75 -11.07
C VAL A 121 10.86 -22.20 -11.44
N VAL A 122 10.74 -23.12 -12.40
CA VAL A 122 9.42 -23.67 -12.75
C VAL A 122 8.85 -24.40 -11.54
N SER A 123 7.59 -24.09 -11.18
CA SER A 123 6.93 -24.75 -10.07
C SER A 123 6.79 -26.24 -10.31
N GLY A 124 7.18 -27.04 -9.32
CA GLY A 124 6.84 -28.47 -9.24
C GLY A 124 5.34 -28.71 -9.08
N ALA A 125 4.92 -29.98 -9.03
CA ALA A 125 3.51 -30.34 -8.85
C ALA A 125 3.00 -29.96 -7.44
N LYS A 126 1.87 -29.24 -7.38
CA LYS A 126 1.17 -28.82 -6.15
C LYS A 126 -0.33 -28.95 -6.32
N ASN A 127 -1.06 -29.18 -5.23
CA ASN A 127 -2.53 -29.21 -5.25
C ASN A 127 -3.13 -27.86 -5.70
N ARG A 128 -2.49 -26.75 -5.33
CA ARG A 128 -2.86 -25.39 -5.71
C ARG A 128 -1.62 -24.51 -5.87
N TYR A 129 -1.73 -23.53 -6.76
CA TYR A 129 -0.75 -22.49 -7.04
C TYR A 129 -1.38 -21.13 -6.77
N ARG A 130 -0.60 -20.19 -6.24
CA ARG A 130 -1.00 -18.77 -6.12
C ARG A 130 -0.19 -17.99 -7.14
N VAL A 131 -0.84 -17.61 -8.24
CA VAL A 131 -0.18 -17.03 -9.40
C VAL A 131 -0.54 -15.56 -9.51
N VAL A 132 0.44 -14.70 -9.83
CA VAL A 132 0.15 -13.32 -10.22
C VAL A 132 -0.47 -13.32 -11.62
N ASP A 133 -1.76 -13.01 -11.70
CA ASP A 133 -2.50 -12.97 -12.96
C ASP A 133 -2.54 -11.53 -13.51
N TYR A 134 -2.77 -10.52 -12.66
CA TYR A 134 -2.77 -9.11 -13.07
C TYR A 134 -1.80 -8.29 -12.21
N VAL A 135 -1.13 -7.33 -12.82
CA VAL A 135 -0.28 -6.33 -12.17
C VAL A 135 -0.43 -5.00 -12.89
N GLU A 136 -0.66 -3.93 -12.14
CA GLU A 136 -0.76 -2.55 -12.67
C GLU A 136 -0.02 -1.58 -11.74
N PRO A 137 0.94 -0.78 -12.24
CA PRO A 137 1.43 -0.79 -13.62
C PRO A 137 2.21 -2.06 -13.92
N MET A 138 2.08 -2.60 -15.14
CA MET A 138 2.97 -3.64 -15.60
C MET A 138 4.27 -2.97 -16.04
N GLU A 139 5.31 -3.01 -15.21
CA GLU A 139 6.64 -2.58 -15.63
C GLU A 139 7.09 -3.49 -16.78
N GLN A 140 7.49 -2.87 -17.90
CA GLN A 140 8.15 -3.57 -18.98
C GLN A 140 9.57 -3.90 -18.51
N GLY A 141 9.71 -5.03 -17.82
CA GLY A 141 11.01 -5.66 -17.54
C GLY A 141 11.54 -6.40 -18.75
#